data_AF-A0A6M0IMJ2-F1
#
_entry.id   AF-A0A6M0IMJ2-F1
#
_cell.length_a   1.000
_cell.length_b   1.000
_cell.length_c   1.000
_cell.angle_alpha   90.00
_cell.angle_beta   90.00
_cell.angle_gamma   90.00
#
_symmetry.space_group_name_H-M   'P 1'
#
loop_
_entity.id
_entity.type
_entity.pdbx_description
1 polymer ?
#
loop_
_entity_poly.entity_id
_entity_poly.type
_entity_poly.pdbx_seq_one_letter_code
_entity_poly.pdbx_strand_id
1 'polypeptide(L)'
;MKLSVLTKLLREKGWEVVQKHKSYSLFGHSIRNQAACYIIPATGSDQLPIGTLNAILRAAGNKSGSSSHWTTQLRYTKAVNVIIEKQGKSIWGRIEIPGLLATTRGRTVDEVISLLRSVLIGCASDEYTCYKSTLDSIIFQPLYDTTAVWDLFKQMKANHIAGNAGIDMESINQFMTGSTFPSVEQAERLEASIHELGRQLMQVSIR
;
A
#
# COMPACT_ATOMS: atom_id res chain seq x y z
N MET A 1 -1.73 -2.38 14.10
CA MET A 1 -1.77 -1.18 14.99
C MET A 1 -3.07 -0.42 14.76
N LYS A 2 -3.73 0.15 15.78
CA LYS A 2 -4.94 0.98 15.55
C LYS A 2 -4.59 2.31 14.86
N LEU A 3 -5.48 2.78 13.98
CA LEU A 3 -5.33 4.04 13.25
C LEU A 3 -5.13 5.25 14.17
N SER A 4 -5.87 5.31 15.28
CA SER A 4 -5.74 6.38 16.28
C SER A 4 -4.34 6.44 16.91
N VAL A 5 -3.71 5.30 17.13
CA VAL A 5 -2.34 5.20 17.66
C VAL A 5 -1.34 5.69 16.62
N LEU A 6 -1.51 5.29 15.36
CA LEU A 6 -0.67 5.78 14.27
C LEU A 6 -0.75 7.30 14.12
N THR A 7 -1.97 7.87 14.13
CA THR A 7 -2.17 9.33 14.06
C THR A 7 -1.45 10.06 15.19
N LYS A 8 -1.49 9.52 16.42
CA LYS A 8 -0.76 10.09 17.55
C LYS A 8 0.75 10.04 17.33
N LEU A 9 1.28 8.90 16.88
CA LEU A 9 2.70 8.71 16.60
C LEU A 9 3.21 9.65 15.50
N LEU A 10 2.43 9.86 14.44
CA LEU A 10 2.76 10.82 13.38
C LEU A 10 2.88 12.24 13.94
N ARG A 11 1.94 12.67 14.81
CA ARG A 11 2.00 13.98 15.47
C ARG A 11 3.22 14.13 16.37
N GLU A 12 3.55 13.11 17.15
CA GLU A 12 4.78 13.10 17.97
C GLU A 12 6.06 13.22 17.12
N LYS A 13 6.00 12.83 15.84
CA LYS A 13 7.09 12.98 14.87
C LYS A 13 7.04 14.28 14.07
N GLY A 14 6.16 15.23 14.42
CA GLY A 14 6.07 16.54 13.76
C GLY A 14 5.17 16.58 12.52
N TRP A 15 4.35 15.54 12.30
CA TRP A 15 3.35 15.53 11.23
C TRP A 15 2.01 16.09 11.72
N GLU A 16 1.47 17.05 11.00
CA GLU A 16 0.24 17.76 11.35
C GLU A 16 -0.83 17.56 10.28
N VAL A 17 -2.09 17.60 10.69
CA VAL A 17 -3.20 17.52 9.73
C VAL A 17 -3.32 18.88 9.05
N VAL A 18 -2.97 18.95 7.77
CA VAL A 18 -3.03 20.18 6.97
C VAL A 18 -4.39 20.35 6.31
N GLN A 19 -5.07 19.26 5.99
CA GLN A 19 -6.39 19.28 5.37
C GLN A 19 -7.20 18.04 5.80
N LYS A 20 -8.51 18.19 5.87
CA LYS A 20 -9.45 17.07 6.02
C LYS A 20 -10.36 17.02 4.80
N HIS A 21 -10.53 15.83 4.23
CA HIS A 21 -11.44 15.60 3.12
C HIS A 21 -12.29 14.37 3.40
N LYS A 22 -13.60 14.57 3.62
CA LYS A 22 -14.54 13.51 4.04
C LYS A 22 -13.97 12.73 5.24
N SER A 23 -13.82 11.42 5.09
CA SER A 23 -13.27 10.51 6.12
C SER A 23 -11.75 10.35 6.04
N TYR A 24 -11.01 11.30 5.44
CA TYR A 24 -9.56 11.25 5.28
C TYR A 24 -8.89 12.50 5.85
N SER A 25 -7.68 12.33 6.36
CA SER A 25 -6.80 13.40 6.80
C SER A 25 -5.55 13.41 5.94
N LEU A 26 -5.24 14.59 5.39
CA LEU A 26 -3.97 14.89 4.76
C LEU A 26 -3.02 15.38 5.84
N PHE A 27 -1.91 14.68 6.05
CA PHE A 27 -0.83 15.07 6.94
C PHE A 27 0.29 15.71 6.13
N GLY A 28 0.79 16.85 6.59
CA GLY A 28 2.04 17.46 6.14
C GLY A 28 3.01 17.56 7.30
N HIS A 29 4.28 17.84 7.02
CA HIS A 29 5.30 18.03 8.05
C HIS A 29 5.74 19.50 8.05
N SER A 30 5.79 20.14 9.21
CA SER A 30 6.05 21.60 9.32
C SER A 30 7.48 22.00 8.94
N ILE A 31 8.47 21.18 9.28
CA ILE A 31 9.91 21.46 9.05
C ILE A 31 10.43 20.94 7.70
N ARG A 32 9.85 19.86 7.18
CA ARG A 32 10.23 19.33 5.86
C ARG A 32 9.41 20.13 4.86
N ASN A 33 10.04 20.85 3.94
CA ASN A 33 9.34 21.50 2.83
C ASN A 33 8.21 20.59 2.36
N GLN A 34 6.99 21.12 2.25
CA GLN A 34 5.67 20.45 2.13
C GLN A 34 5.54 19.40 1.00
N ALA A 35 6.63 18.98 0.39
CA ALA A 35 6.72 17.96 -0.63
C ALA A 35 6.30 16.56 -0.17
N ALA A 36 6.37 16.24 1.13
CA ALA A 36 5.92 14.93 1.64
C ALA A 36 4.57 15.05 2.35
N CYS A 37 3.60 14.28 1.86
CA CYS A 37 2.23 14.25 2.34
C CYS A 37 1.76 12.83 2.61
N TYR A 38 0.92 12.65 3.64
CA TYR A 38 0.22 11.38 3.88
C TYR A 38 -1.27 11.57 3.83
N ILE A 39 -1.95 10.79 2.99
CA ILE A 39 -3.41 10.74 3.03
C ILE A 39 -3.83 9.44 3.71
N ILE A 40 -4.40 9.57 4.90
CA ILE A 40 -4.74 8.44 5.76
C ILE A 40 -6.23 8.53 6.13
N PRO A 41 -6.97 7.42 6.20
CA PRO A 41 -8.33 7.45 6.72
C PRO A 41 -8.34 8.07 8.13
N ALA A 42 -9.30 8.95 8.41
CA ALA A 42 -9.41 9.66 9.68
C ALA A 42 -10.15 8.83 10.74
N THR A 43 -10.97 7.87 10.28
CA THR A 43 -11.88 7.09 11.13
C THR A 43 -11.82 5.61 10.77
N GLY A 44 -11.82 4.76 11.78
CA GLY A 44 -11.89 3.30 11.62
C GLY A 44 -11.45 2.59 12.90
N SER A 45 -12.17 1.54 13.27
CA SER A 45 -11.77 0.62 14.34
C SER A 45 -10.68 -0.37 13.92
N ASP A 46 -10.46 -0.48 12.61
CA ASP A 46 -9.65 -1.52 12.03
C ASP A 46 -8.17 -1.33 12.39
N GLN A 47 -7.51 -2.44 12.65
CA GLN A 47 -6.06 -2.45 12.78
C GLN A 47 -5.47 -2.25 11.40
N LEU A 48 -4.48 -1.37 11.24
CA LEU A 48 -3.75 -1.31 9.98
C LEU A 48 -3.07 -2.67 9.71
N PRO A 49 -3.12 -3.15 8.46
CA PRO A 49 -2.28 -4.22 7.99
C PRO A 49 -0.79 -3.88 8.18
N ILE A 50 0.03 -4.90 8.36
CA ILE A 50 1.44 -4.73 8.74
C ILE A 50 2.27 -4.13 7.61
N GLY A 51 2.01 -4.50 6.36
CA GLY A 51 2.70 -3.96 5.18
C GLY A 51 2.44 -2.46 5.03
N THR A 52 1.17 -2.07 5.14
CA THR A 52 0.72 -0.68 5.10
C THR A 52 1.28 0.14 6.26
N LEU A 53 1.28 -0.40 7.49
CA LEU A 53 1.90 0.24 8.64
C LEU A 53 3.41 0.47 8.41
N ASN A 54 4.12 -0.56 7.96
CA ASN A 54 5.56 -0.49 7.69
C ASN A 54 5.87 0.53 6.60
N ALA A 55 5.06 0.60 5.54
CA ALA A 55 5.21 1.61 4.49
C ALA A 55 5.10 3.03 5.04
N ILE A 56 4.09 3.30 5.89
CA ILE A 56 3.91 4.61 6.52
C ILE A 56 5.10 4.95 7.42
N LEU A 57 5.56 4.01 8.25
CA LEU A 57 6.69 4.24 9.16
C LEU A 57 8.02 4.47 8.39
N ARG A 58 8.27 3.71 7.32
CA ARG A 58 9.43 3.92 6.44
C ARG A 58 9.37 5.29 5.78
N ALA A 59 8.22 5.66 5.22
CA ALA A 59 8.04 6.96 4.59
C ALA A 59 8.22 8.12 5.59
N ALA A 60 7.72 7.97 6.82
CA ALA A 60 7.85 8.98 7.89
C ALA A 60 9.29 9.14 8.38
N GLY A 61 10.06 8.04 8.43
CA GLY A 61 11.47 8.05 8.82
C GLY A 61 12.38 8.69 7.78
N ASN A 62 12.16 8.43 6.49
CA ASN A 62 13.06 8.87 5.42
C ASN A 62 12.98 10.38 5.19
N LYS A 63 14.14 11.07 5.15
CA LYS A 63 14.23 12.45 4.67
C LYS A 63 13.89 12.44 3.17
N SER A 64 12.67 12.80 2.81
CA SER A 64 12.27 12.95 1.40
C SER A 64 13.22 13.96 0.73
N GLY A 65 13.99 13.49 -0.25
CA GLY A 65 14.84 14.34 -1.10
C GLY A 65 14.07 14.99 -2.27
N SER A 66 12.76 14.77 -2.37
CA SER A 66 11.95 15.40 -3.42
C SER A 66 11.69 16.87 -3.08
N SER A 67 12.17 17.76 -3.94
CA SER A 67 11.87 19.20 -3.88
C SER A 67 10.51 19.56 -4.48
N SER A 68 9.91 18.67 -5.29
CA SER A 68 8.64 18.91 -5.96
C SER A 68 7.45 18.33 -5.19
N HIS A 69 6.33 19.06 -5.16
CA HIS A 69 5.05 18.58 -4.64
C HIS A 69 4.52 17.39 -5.46
N TRP A 70 3.86 16.44 -4.80
CA TRP A 70 3.40 15.18 -5.40
C TRP A 70 2.43 15.37 -6.58
N THR A 71 1.63 16.45 -6.58
CA THR A 71 0.71 16.74 -7.70
C THR A 71 1.44 17.02 -9.01
N THR A 72 2.67 17.55 -8.95
CA THR A 72 3.51 17.75 -10.13
C THR A 72 3.97 16.43 -10.72
N GLN A 73 4.32 15.45 -9.87
CA GLN A 73 4.73 14.12 -10.30
C GLN A 73 3.58 13.39 -11.03
N LEU A 74 2.36 13.53 -10.52
CA LEU A 74 1.19 12.90 -11.13
C LEU A 74 0.83 13.46 -12.51
N ARG A 75 1.18 14.72 -12.84
CA ARG A 75 0.87 15.32 -14.15
C ARG A 75 1.49 14.58 -15.33
N TYR A 76 2.63 13.95 -15.13
CA TYR A 76 3.37 13.25 -16.17
C TYR A 76 3.29 11.73 -16.05
N THR A 77 2.54 11.24 -15.06
CA THR A 77 2.41 9.81 -14.79
C THR A 77 1.28 9.22 -15.60
N LYS A 78 1.54 8.17 -16.38
CA LYS A 78 0.50 7.45 -17.14
C LYS A 78 -0.15 6.34 -16.32
N ALA A 79 0.62 5.69 -15.44
CA ALA A 79 0.16 4.60 -14.61
C ALA A 79 0.75 4.71 -13.19
N VAL A 80 -0.05 4.37 -12.19
CA VAL A 80 0.33 4.36 -10.78
C VAL A 80 0.02 2.98 -10.21
N ASN A 81 1.02 2.41 -9.52
CA ASN A 81 0.82 1.15 -8.81
C ASN A 81 -0.01 1.38 -7.55
N VAL A 82 -1.03 0.54 -7.39
CA VAL A 82 -1.83 0.46 -6.16
C VAL A 82 -1.49 -0.84 -5.47
N ILE A 83 -0.82 -0.73 -4.33
CA ILE A 83 -0.40 -1.89 -3.55
C ILE A 83 -1.57 -2.30 -2.66
N ILE A 84 -2.04 -3.53 -2.85
CA ILE A 84 -3.21 -4.12 -2.23
C ILE A 84 -2.79 -5.07 -1.12
N GLU A 85 -3.40 -4.95 0.05
CA GLU A 85 -3.15 -5.81 1.20
C GLU A 85 -4.47 -6.30 1.80
N LYS A 86 -4.67 -7.61 1.86
CA LYS A 86 -5.90 -8.21 2.39
C LYS A 86 -5.81 -8.36 3.90
N GLN A 87 -6.88 -7.99 4.61
CA GLN A 87 -6.98 -8.16 6.05
C GLN A 87 -8.39 -8.59 6.46
N GLY A 88 -8.54 -9.88 6.76
CA GLY A 88 -9.85 -10.46 7.04
C GLY A 88 -10.80 -10.28 5.85
N LYS A 89 -11.92 -9.57 6.07
CA LYS A 89 -12.94 -9.27 5.05
C LYS A 89 -12.71 -7.94 4.33
N SER A 90 -11.67 -7.20 4.67
CA SER A 90 -11.37 -5.90 4.10
C SER A 90 -10.11 -5.96 3.25
N ILE A 91 -10.07 -5.09 2.25
CA ILE A 91 -8.94 -4.88 1.36
C ILE A 91 -8.42 -3.48 1.61
N TRP A 92 -7.14 -3.36 1.93
CA TRP A 92 -6.44 -2.10 2.01
C TRP A 92 -5.72 -1.85 0.69
N GLY A 93 -5.67 -0.58 0.31
CA GLY A 93 -4.87 -0.14 -0.81
C GLY A 93 -4.00 1.03 -0.41
N ARG A 94 -2.82 1.12 -1.03
CA ARG A 94 -1.95 2.28 -0.89
C ARG A 94 -1.24 2.61 -2.20
N ILE A 95 -0.94 3.88 -2.35
CA ILE A 95 -0.10 4.43 -3.42
C ILE A 95 1.14 5.01 -2.75
N GLU A 96 2.29 4.65 -3.28
CA GLU A 96 3.60 5.15 -2.86
C GLU A 96 4.25 5.82 -4.06
N ILE A 97 4.30 7.15 -4.07
CA ILE A 97 5.02 7.94 -5.08
C ILE A 97 5.91 8.97 -4.37
N PRO A 98 6.91 9.55 -5.05
CA PRO A 98 7.73 10.59 -4.45
C PRO A 98 6.88 11.73 -3.89
N GLY A 99 6.98 11.94 -2.58
CA GLY A 99 6.23 13.00 -1.87
C GLY A 99 4.81 12.64 -1.46
N LEU A 100 4.29 11.44 -1.76
CA LEU A 100 2.96 11.05 -1.31
C LEU A 100 2.89 9.57 -0.95
N LEU A 101 2.33 9.30 0.23
CA LEU A 101 1.73 8.01 0.55
C LEU A 101 0.25 8.21 0.84
N ALA A 102 -0.60 7.63 0.01
CA ALA A 102 -2.04 7.66 0.18
C ALA A 102 -2.55 6.25 0.46
N THR A 103 -3.41 6.08 1.46
CA THR A 103 -4.00 4.78 1.79
C THR A 103 -5.50 4.86 2.00
N THR A 104 -6.19 3.79 1.64
CA THR A 104 -7.62 3.58 1.87
C THR A 104 -7.92 2.11 2.16
N ARG A 105 -9.19 1.82 2.42
CA ARG A 105 -9.74 0.47 2.52
C ARG A 105 -11.10 0.38 1.85
N GLY A 106 -11.42 -0.80 1.36
CA GLY A 106 -12.70 -1.16 0.75
C GLY A 106 -12.97 -2.66 0.90
N ARG A 107 -14.01 -3.14 0.22
CA ARG A 107 -14.38 -4.56 0.14
C ARG A 107 -13.87 -5.22 -1.14
N THR A 108 -13.68 -4.44 -2.20
CA THR A 108 -13.14 -4.90 -3.49
C THR A 108 -11.95 -4.04 -3.93
N VAL A 109 -11.13 -4.56 -4.86
CA VAL A 109 -10.01 -3.82 -5.45
C VAL A 109 -10.52 -2.58 -6.21
N ASP A 110 -11.61 -2.71 -6.96
CA ASP A 110 -12.22 -1.58 -7.69
C ASP A 110 -12.72 -0.48 -6.76
N GLU A 111 -13.32 -0.85 -5.62
CA GLU A 111 -13.75 0.10 -4.60
C GLU A 111 -12.54 0.85 -4.04
N VAL A 112 -11.46 0.15 -3.71
CA VAL A 112 -10.21 0.73 -3.21
C VAL A 112 -9.61 1.71 -4.23
N ILE A 113 -9.53 1.32 -5.50
CA ILE A 113 -9.01 2.18 -6.58
C ILE A 113 -9.88 3.42 -6.75
N SER A 114 -11.21 3.25 -6.77
CA SER A 114 -12.17 4.35 -6.88
C SER A 114 -12.06 5.34 -5.72
N LEU A 115 -11.93 4.82 -4.49
CA LEU A 115 -11.72 5.62 -3.29
C LEU A 115 -10.39 6.38 -3.33
N LEU A 116 -9.28 5.72 -3.69
CA LEU A 116 -7.98 6.38 -3.85
C LEU A 116 -8.07 7.52 -4.87
N ARG A 117 -8.67 7.28 -6.04
CA ARG A 117 -8.85 8.32 -7.06
C ARG A 117 -9.67 9.50 -6.52
N SER A 118 -10.81 9.23 -5.89
CA SER A 118 -11.66 10.29 -5.33
C SER A 118 -10.93 11.12 -4.26
N VAL A 119 -10.12 10.46 -3.43
CA VAL A 119 -9.37 11.11 -2.36
C VAL A 119 -8.21 11.94 -2.91
N LEU A 120 -7.49 11.43 -3.89
CA LEU A 120 -6.43 12.17 -4.59
C LEU A 120 -7.01 13.42 -5.27
N ILE A 121 -8.14 13.31 -5.96
CA ILE A 121 -8.83 14.48 -6.54
C ILE A 121 -9.21 15.47 -5.44
N GLY A 122 -9.81 14.99 -4.34
CA GLY A 122 -10.25 15.82 -3.22
C GLY A 122 -9.12 16.55 -2.51
N CYS A 123 -7.93 15.95 -2.43
CA CYS A 123 -6.75 16.55 -1.80
C CYS A 123 -5.85 17.33 -2.77
N ALA A 124 -5.99 17.13 -4.10
CA ALA A 124 -5.26 17.88 -5.12
C ALA A 124 -5.97 19.19 -5.52
N SER A 125 -7.25 19.34 -5.16
CA SER A 125 -8.07 20.50 -5.54
C SER A 125 -7.66 21.75 -4.77
N ASP A 126 -6.63 22.45 -5.24
CA ASP A 126 -6.49 23.89 -5.01
C ASP A 126 -7.47 24.64 -5.92
N GLU A 127 -7.94 25.82 -5.48
CA GLU A 127 -8.96 26.63 -6.17
C GLU A 127 -8.63 27.01 -7.63
N TYR A 128 -7.39 26.79 -8.09
CA TYR A 128 -6.87 27.29 -9.35
C TYR A 128 -6.38 26.21 -10.34
N THR A 129 -6.46 24.92 -10.02
CA THR A 129 -6.03 23.87 -10.96
C THR A 129 -6.92 22.64 -10.90
N CYS A 130 -7.62 22.35 -12.00
CA CYS A 130 -8.42 21.14 -12.13
C CYS A 130 -7.51 19.92 -12.39
N TYR A 131 -7.02 19.28 -11.33
CA TYR A 131 -6.27 18.01 -11.41
C TYR A 131 -7.14 16.80 -11.76
N LYS A 132 -8.46 16.99 -11.84
CA LYS A 132 -9.43 15.92 -12.11
C LYS A 132 -9.15 15.22 -13.44
N SER A 133 -9.01 15.98 -14.53
CA SER A 133 -8.77 15.40 -15.86
C SER A 133 -7.46 14.60 -15.91
N THR A 134 -6.40 15.10 -15.26
CA THR A 134 -5.14 14.37 -15.10
C THR A 134 -5.36 13.05 -14.35
N LEU A 135 -5.94 13.09 -13.15
CA LEU A 135 -6.13 11.90 -12.31
C LEU A 135 -7.10 10.88 -12.90
N ASP A 136 -8.09 11.33 -13.68
CA ASP A 136 -9.02 10.47 -14.41
C ASP A 136 -8.32 9.71 -15.55
N SER A 137 -7.27 10.29 -16.15
CA SER A 137 -6.50 9.66 -17.22
C SER A 137 -5.45 8.64 -16.74
N ILE A 138 -5.11 8.65 -15.45
CA ILE A 138 -4.11 7.74 -14.88
C ILE A 138 -4.70 6.33 -14.74
N ILE A 139 -3.93 5.34 -15.20
CA ILE A 139 -4.24 3.92 -15.02
C ILE A 139 -3.74 3.48 -13.64
N PHE A 140 -4.64 2.95 -12.81
CA PHE A 140 -4.29 2.44 -11.48
C PHE A 140 -4.06 0.94 -11.60
N GLN A 141 -2.82 0.50 -11.43
CA GLN A 141 -2.41 -0.89 -11.64
C GLN A 141 -2.32 -1.61 -10.29
N PRO A 142 -3.19 -2.59 -10.00
CA PRO A 142 -3.16 -3.30 -8.73
C PRO A 142 -1.96 -4.25 -8.68
N LEU A 143 -1.21 -4.17 -7.58
CA LEU A 143 -0.16 -5.11 -7.16
C LEU A 143 -0.48 -5.62 -5.76
N TYR A 144 0.05 -6.76 -5.33
CA TYR A 144 -0.32 -7.36 -4.04
C TYR A 144 0.85 -7.40 -3.05
N ASP A 145 0.61 -6.91 -1.84
CA ASP A 145 1.57 -7.04 -0.74
C ASP A 145 1.49 -8.43 -0.13
N THR A 146 2.55 -9.22 -0.35
CA THR A 146 2.67 -10.59 0.17
C THR A 146 3.63 -10.68 1.36
N THR A 147 4.19 -9.57 1.85
CA THR A 147 5.19 -9.58 2.93
C THR A 147 4.69 -10.29 4.19
N ALA A 148 3.45 -10.04 4.60
CA ALA A 148 2.83 -10.69 5.76
C ALA A 148 2.64 -12.21 5.58
N VAL A 149 2.40 -12.65 4.34
CA VAL A 149 2.28 -14.08 3.99
C VAL A 149 3.64 -14.74 4.18
N TRP A 150 4.70 -14.11 3.70
CA TRP A 150 6.06 -14.62 3.83
C TRP A 150 6.55 -14.63 5.28
N ASP A 151 6.14 -13.67 6.11
CA ASP A 151 6.44 -13.69 7.55
C ASP A 151 5.92 -14.97 8.23
N LEU A 152 4.74 -15.47 7.84
CA LEU A 152 4.19 -16.74 8.33
C LEU A 152 5.00 -17.93 7.81
N PHE A 153 5.50 -17.84 6.58
CA PHE A 153 6.19 -18.92 5.88
C PHE A 153 7.72 -18.84 5.94
N LYS A 154 8.31 -17.95 6.76
CA LYS A 154 9.76 -17.90 7.02
C LYS A 154 10.35 -19.25 7.44
N GLN A 155 9.52 -20.16 7.97
CA GLN A 155 9.90 -21.51 8.38
C GLN A 155 9.79 -22.57 7.26
N MET A 156 9.15 -22.25 6.13
CA MET A 156 9.02 -23.15 4.98
C MET A 156 10.00 -22.78 3.88
N LYS A 157 10.51 -23.77 3.14
CA LYS A 157 11.47 -23.54 2.05
C LYS A 157 10.77 -22.80 0.88
N ALA A 158 10.99 -21.49 0.78
CA ALA A 158 10.51 -20.62 -0.29
C ALA A 158 10.75 -21.21 -1.70
N ASN A 159 11.85 -21.96 -1.87
CA ASN A 159 12.19 -22.69 -3.10
C ASN A 159 11.07 -23.62 -3.61
N HIS A 160 10.33 -24.28 -2.71
CA HIS A 160 9.27 -25.19 -3.12
C HIS A 160 8.04 -24.43 -3.65
N ILE A 161 7.68 -23.33 -3.00
CA ILE A 161 6.58 -22.46 -3.46
C ILE A 161 6.96 -21.80 -4.78
N ALA A 162 8.20 -21.32 -4.92
CA ALA A 162 8.71 -20.70 -6.14
C ALA A 162 8.61 -21.65 -7.35
N GLY A 163 9.10 -22.89 -7.18
CA GLY A 163 9.05 -23.93 -8.22
C GLY A 163 7.62 -24.25 -8.66
N ASN A 164 6.72 -24.48 -7.71
CA ASN A 164 5.32 -24.80 -8.02
C ASN A 164 4.56 -23.61 -8.63
N ALA A 165 4.85 -22.39 -8.16
CA ALA A 165 4.23 -21.19 -8.69
C ALA A 165 4.81 -20.80 -10.06
N GLY A 166 5.93 -21.39 -10.50
CA GLY A 166 6.66 -21.01 -11.70
C GLY A 166 7.19 -19.58 -11.67
N ILE A 167 7.62 -19.12 -10.48
CA ILE A 167 8.20 -17.80 -10.24
C ILE A 167 9.65 -18.02 -9.81
N ASP A 168 10.57 -17.23 -10.35
CA ASP A 168 11.98 -17.35 -10.01
C ASP A 168 12.27 -16.93 -8.56
N MET A 169 13.32 -17.49 -7.98
CA MET A 169 13.67 -17.24 -6.57
C MET A 169 14.09 -15.80 -6.28
N GLU A 170 14.61 -15.07 -7.27
CA GLU A 170 14.99 -13.67 -7.09
C GLU A 170 13.74 -12.81 -6.86
N SER A 171 12.73 -12.97 -7.71
CA SER A 171 11.42 -12.34 -7.56
C SER A 171 10.79 -12.65 -6.21
N ILE A 172 10.81 -13.92 -5.78
CA ILE A 172 10.30 -14.33 -4.45
C ILE A 172 11.03 -13.59 -3.33
N ASN A 173 12.36 -13.53 -3.36
CA ASN A 173 13.13 -12.82 -2.33
C ASN A 173 12.79 -11.32 -2.29
N GLN A 174 12.55 -10.71 -3.45
CA GLN A 174 12.10 -9.31 -3.51
C GLN A 174 10.69 -9.12 -2.95
N PHE A 175 9.77 -10.07 -3.19
CA PHE A 175 8.41 -10.05 -2.62
C PHE A 175 8.43 -10.23 -1.10
N MET A 176 9.27 -11.16 -0.60
CA MET A 176 9.47 -11.39 0.84
C MET A 176 9.93 -10.13 1.57
N THR A 177 10.80 -9.35 0.94
CA THR A 177 11.32 -8.10 1.53
C THR A 177 10.39 -6.90 1.29
N GLY A 178 9.38 -7.04 0.43
CA GLY A 178 8.52 -5.93 0.01
C GLY A 178 9.24 -4.91 -0.86
N SER A 179 10.35 -5.32 -1.50
CA SER A 179 11.11 -4.48 -2.44
C SER A 179 10.38 -4.36 -3.77
N THR A 180 9.68 -5.41 -4.18
CA THR A 180 8.74 -5.43 -5.31
C THR A 180 7.46 -6.15 -4.88
N PHE A 181 6.41 -6.03 -5.68
CA PHE A 181 5.10 -6.62 -5.40
C PHE A 181 4.62 -7.45 -6.61
N PRO A 182 4.09 -8.66 -6.40
CA PRO A 182 3.53 -9.46 -7.47
C PRO A 182 2.33 -8.78 -8.15
N SER A 183 2.19 -9.03 -9.45
CA SER A 183 0.97 -8.73 -10.21
C SER A 183 -0.20 -9.60 -9.73
N VAL A 184 -1.41 -9.32 -10.24
CA VAL A 184 -2.61 -10.13 -9.97
C VAL A 184 -2.36 -11.61 -10.28
N GLU A 185 -1.89 -11.92 -11.50
CA GLU A 185 -1.65 -13.30 -11.95
C GLU A 185 -0.58 -14.00 -11.10
N GLN A 186 0.50 -13.29 -10.75
CA GLN A 186 1.55 -13.83 -9.90
C GLN A 186 1.03 -14.11 -8.48
N ALA A 187 0.22 -13.22 -7.93
CA ALA A 187 -0.39 -13.40 -6.62
C ALA A 187 -1.34 -14.60 -6.60
N GLU A 188 -2.16 -14.79 -7.63
CA GLU A 188 -3.05 -15.95 -7.78
C GLU A 188 -2.26 -17.27 -7.86
N ARG A 189 -1.16 -17.30 -8.63
CA ARG A 189 -0.28 -18.47 -8.73
C ARG A 189 0.41 -18.79 -7.40
N LEU A 190 0.85 -17.78 -6.67
CA LEU A 190 1.41 -17.93 -5.32
C LEU A 190 0.36 -18.50 -4.35
N GLU A 191 -0.85 -17.94 -4.34
CA GLU A 191 -1.95 -18.39 -3.50
C GLU A 191 -2.30 -19.86 -3.80
N ALA A 192 -2.43 -20.23 -5.07
CA ALA A 192 -2.70 -21.61 -5.48
C ALA A 192 -1.61 -22.59 -5.01
N SER A 193 -0.33 -22.19 -5.15
CA SER A 193 0.82 -23.00 -4.73
C SER A 193 0.89 -23.18 -3.22
N ILE A 194 0.57 -22.13 -2.46
CA ILE A 194 0.50 -22.17 -0.99
C ILE A 194 -0.66 -23.08 -0.54
N HIS A 195 -1.83 -22.97 -1.17
CA HIS A 195 -2.96 -23.83 -0.84
C HIS A 195 -2.69 -25.30 -1.16
N GLU A 196 -1.98 -25.59 -2.25
CA GLU A 196 -1.56 -26.95 -2.58
C GLU A 196 -0.59 -27.50 -1.53
N LEU A 197 0.43 -26.74 -1.16
CA LEU A 197 1.34 -27.12 -0.08
C LEU A 197 0.58 -27.36 1.24
N GLY A 198 -0.39 -26.51 1.57
CA GLY A 198 -1.26 -26.70 2.73
C GLY A 198 -2.02 -28.03 2.69
N ARG A 199 -2.60 -28.39 1.54
CA ARG A 199 -3.26 -29.71 1.35
C ARG A 199 -2.29 -30.86 1.55
N GLN A 200 -1.08 -30.77 0.99
CA GLN A 200 -0.04 -31.80 1.14
C GLN A 200 0.37 -31.96 2.61
N LEU A 201 0.57 -30.86 3.33
CA LEU A 201 0.91 -30.89 4.76
C LEU A 201 -0.19 -31.53 5.61
N MET A 202 -1.46 -31.34 5.26
CA MET A 202 -2.59 -31.98 5.95
C MET A 202 -2.66 -33.50 5.73
N GLN A 203 -2.03 -34.02 4.68
CA GLN A 203 -2.02 -35.46 4.35
C GLN A 203 -0.88 -36.23 5.01
N VAL A 204 0.07 -35.55 5.66
CA VAL A 204 1.22 -36.19 6.30
C VAL A 204 0.76 -37.04 7.49
N SER A 205 0.95 -38.36 7.39
CA SER A 205 0.86 -39.30 8.52
C SER A 205 2.26 -39.79 8.86
N ILE A 206 2.65 -39.68 10.13
CA ILE A 206 3.94 -40.19 10.66
C ILE A 206 3.75 -41.58 11.30
N ARG A 207 2.52 -42.11 11.25
CA ARG A 207 2.18 -43.45 11.71
C ARG A 207 1.79 -44.32 10.53
#